data_AF-A0A2H3DKB2-F1
#
_entry.id   AF-A0A2H3DKB2-F1
#
_cell.length_a   1.000
_cell.length_b   1.000
_cell.length_c   1.000
_cell.angle_alpha   90.00
_cell.angle_beta   90.00
_cell.angle_gamma   90.00
#
_symmetry.space_group_name_H-M   'P 1'
#
loop_
_entity.id
_entity.type
_entity.pdbx_description
1 polymer ?
#
loop_
_entity_poly.entity_id
_entity_poly.type
_entity_poly.pdbx_seq_one_letter_code
_entity_poly.pdbx_strand_id
1 'polypeptide(L)'
;VKESLDSKMEPRYMGPLVIIRRTRGSSYVLAELDRSLVGSIVAQFRVIPYHTRHSIELPKKIHDLINVSPKTLKELVASDESVPTEYHYQPLGKKLYGID
;
A
#
# COMPACT_ATOMS: atom_id res chain seq x y z
N VAL A 1 0.39 20.09 19.06
CA VAL A 1 0.10 18.64 19.19
C VAL A 1 -1.40 18.52 19.36
N LYS A 2 -2.11 17.94 18.39
CA LYS A 2 -3.55 17.70 18.53
C LYS A 2 -3.69 16.44 19.37
N GLU A 3 -4.24 16.55 20.58
CA GLU A 3 -4.69 15.37 21.33
C GLU A 3 -5.88 14.78 20.58
N SER A 4 -5.62 13.86 19.65
CA SER A 4 -6.66 13.20 18.88
C SER A 4 -7.28 12.08 19.72
N LEU A 5 -8.27 12.46 20.52
CA LEU A 5 -9.18 11.53 21.20
C LEU A 5 -9.87 10.54 20.22
N ASP A 6 -9.83 10.85 18.92
CA ASP A 6 -10.43 10.06 17.84
C ASP A 6 -9.47 9.03 17.21
N SER A 7 -8.21 8.93 17.66
CA SER A 7 -7.21 7.98 17.11
C SER A 7 -7.69 6.52 17.14
N LYS A 8 -8.59 6.17 18.07
CA LYS A 8 -9.20 4.84 18.14
C LYS A 8 -10.08 4.51 16.93
N MET A 9 -10.68 5.53 16.32
CA MET A 9 -11.59 5.40 15.18
C MET A 9 -10.85 5.42 13.84
N GLU A 10 -9.53 5.67 13.84
CA GLU A 10 -8.75 5.67 12.62
C GLU A 10 -8.55 4.25 12.06
N PRO A 11 -8.54 4.10 10.72
CA PRO A 11 -8.28 2.82 10.09
C PRO A 11 -6.85 2.35 10.42
N ARG A 12 -6.74 1.16 11.02
CA ARG A 12 -5.45 0.56 11.40
C ARG A 12 -4.68 -0.03 10.22
N TYR A 13 -5.37 -0.36 9.14
CA TYR A 13 -4.82 -0.98 7.94
C TYR A 13 -5.34 -0.25 6.72
N MET A 14 -4.49 -0.08 5.69
CA MET A 14 -4.87 0.54 4.42
C MET A 14 -5.85 -0.32 3.61
N GLY A 15 -6.00 -1.60 3.95
CA GLY A 15 -6.85 -2.55 3.26
C GLY A 15 -6.05 -3.69 2.62
N PRO A 16 -6.71 -4.53 1.80
CA PRO A 16 -6.02 -5.56 1.04
C PRO A 16 -5.18 -4.94 -0.08
N LEU A 17 -3.88 -5.26 -0.08
CA LEU A 17 -2.93 -4.80 -1.09
C LEU A 17 -2.27 -6.01 -1.76
N VAL A 18 -1.83 -5.82 -3.00
CA VAL A 18 -1.12 -6.82 -3.78
C VAL A 18 0.37 -6.52 -3.74
N ILE A 19 1.18 -7.50 -3.33
CA ILE A 19 2.64 -7.39 -3.41
C ILE A 19 3.06 -7.58 -4.86
N ILE A 20 3.66 -6.54 -5.44
CA ILE A 20 4.17 -6.59 -6.81
C ILE A 20 5.58 -7.16 -6.83
N ARG A 21 6.44 -6.64 -5.95
CA ARG A 21 7.87 -6.95 -5.96
C ARG A 21 8.48 -6.72 -4.60
N ARG A 22 9.44 -7.58 -4.25
CA ARG A 22 10.33 -7.42 -3.10
C ARG A 22 11.60 -6.68 -3.52
N THR A 23 12.03 -5.69 -2.73
CA THR A 23 13.30 -4.97 -2.89
C THR A 23 14.45 -5.77 -2.28
N ARG A 24 15.70 -5.37 -2.57
CA ARG A 24 16.89 -5.99 -1.96
C ARG A 24 16.93 -5.81 -0.45
N GLY A 25 16.49 -4.65 0.04
CA GLY A 25 16.40 -4.29 1.46
C GLY A 25 15.24 -4.92 2.22
N SER A 26 14.64 -6.02 1.73
CA SER A 26 13.51 -6.71 2.37
C SER A 26 12.22 -5.89 2.49
N SER A 27 12.02 -4.89 1.65
CA SER A 27 10.77 -4.13 1.61
C SER A 27 9.93 -4.52 0.39
N TYR A 28 8.68 -4.05 0.35
CA TYR A 28 7.72 -4.38 -0.69
C TYR A 28 7.25 -3.15 -1.43
N VAL A 29 7.13 -3.30 -2.75
CA VAL A 29 6.32 -2.42 -3.59
C VAL A 29 4.91 -2.99 -3.63
N LEU A 30 3.94 -2.20 -3.17
CA LEU A 30 2.55 -2.60 -3.07
C LEU A 30 1.71 -1.91 -4.15
N ALA A 31 0.66 -2.60 -4.57
CA ALA A 31 -0.38 -2.05 -5.43
C ALA A 31 -1.76 -2.20 -4.79
N GLU A 32 -2.61 -1.22 -5.04
CA GLU A 32 -4.04 -1.30 -4.79
C GLU A 32 -4.73 -2.15 -5.87
N LEU A 33 -5.97 -2.56 -5.59
CA LEU A 33 -6.76 -3.41 -6.49
C LEU A 33 -7.20 -2.70 -7.79
N ASP A 34 -7.15 -1.37 -7.79
CA ASP A 34 -7.42 -0.50 -8.95
C ASP A 34 -6.24 -0.41 -9.93
N ARG A 35 -5.14 -1.14 -9.67
CA ARG A 35 -3.86 -1.13 -10.40
C ARG A 35 -2.94 0.06 -10.11
N SER A 36 -3.26 0.87 -9.11
CA SER A 36 -2.40 1.97 -8.64
C SER A 36 -1.30 1.46 -7.71
N LEU A 37 -0.11 2.06 -7.76
CA LEU A 37 0.97 1.76 -6.81
C LEU A 37 0.79 2.56 -5.54
N VAL A 38 1.11 1.95 -4.40
CA VAL A 38 1.35 2.70 -3.17
C VAL A 38 2.60 3.54 -3.39
N GLY A 39 2.51 4.85 -3.13
CA GLY A 39 3.55 5.83 -3.45
C GLY A 39 4.90 5.64 -2.75
N SER A 40 5.04 4.63 -1.89
CA SER A 40 6.26 4.33 -1.15
C SER A 40 6.50 2.84 -0.99
N ILE A 41 7.76 2.50 -0.75
CA ILE A 41 8.19 1.15 -0.42
C ILE A 41 7.83 0.87 1.06
N VAL A 42 7.15 -0.26 1.31
CA VAL A 42 6.70 -0.65 2.65
C VAL A 42 7.61 -1.72 3.22
N ALA A 43 8.18 -1.47 4.41
CA ALA A 43 9.03 -2.45 5.08
C ALA A 43 8.26 -3.75 5.39
N GLN A 44 8.92 -4.91 5.22
CA GLN A 44 8.29 -6.22 5.39
C GLN A 44 7.60 -6.42 6.75
N PHE A 45 8.14 -5.87 7.84
CA PHE A 45 7.55 -6.02 9.16
C PHE A 45 6.23 -5.25 9.36
N ARG A 46 5.89 -4.32 8.45
CA ARG A 46 4.61 -3.58 8.47
C ARG A 46 3.52 -4.29 7.68
N VAL A 47 3.85 -5.36 6.94
CA VAL A 47 2.92 -6.09 6.08
C VAL A 47 2.45 -7.36 6.78
N ILE A 48 1.13 -7.51 6.89
CA ILE A 48 0.49 -8.72 7.39
C ILE A 48 0.02 -9.54 6.18
N PRO A 49 0.48 -10.80 6.02
CA PRO A 49 0.01 -11.66 4.94
C PRO A 49 -1.51 -11.86 5.02
N TYR A 50 -2.18 -11.71 3.87
CA TYR A 50 -3.60 -11.94 3.79
C TYR A 50 -3.91 -13.45 3.92
N HIS A 51 -4.68 -13.81 4.94
CA HIS A 51 -5.18 -15.19 5.10
C HIS A 51 -6.52 -15.31 4.36
N THR A 52 -6.51 -16.05 3.26
CA THR A 52 -7.66 -16.19 2.36
C THR A 52 -8.75 -17.06 3.00
N ARG A 53 -9.98 -16.53 3.13
CA ARG A 53 -11.17 -17.37 3.38
C ARG A 53 -11.71 -18.02 2.10
N HIS A 54 -11.39 -17.43 0.95
CA HIS A 54 -11.75 -17.89 -0.39
C HIS A 54 -10.55 -17.77 -1.34
N SER A 55 -10.44 -18.66 -2.32
CA SER A 55 -9.39 -18.62 -3.33
C SER A 55 -9.54 -17.38 -4.22
N ILE A 56 -8.44 -16.65 -4.43
CA ILE A 56 -8.37 -15.51 -5.35
C ILE A 56 -7.38 -15.89 -6.44
N GLU A 57 -7.87 -16.00 -7.67
CA GLU A 57 -6.99 -16.25 -8.82
C GLU A 57 -6.29 -14.94 -9.22
N LEU A 58 -4.97 -14.92 -9.08
CA LEU A 58 -4.15 -13.81 -9.55
C LEU A 58 -3.67 -14.08 -10.99
N PRO A 59 -3.63 -13.05 -11.85
CA PRO A 59 -3.02 -13.14 -13.17
C PRO A 59 -1.59 -13.70 -13.09
N LYS A 60 -1.25 -14.63 -14.00
CA LYS A 60 0.11 -15.20 -14.10
C LYS A 60 1.17 -14.12 -14.34
N LYS A 61 0.80 -13.05 -15.03
CA LYS A 61 1.63 -11.86 -15.24
C LYS A 61 1.20 -10.78 -14.25
N ILE A 62 1.99 -10.59 -13.21
CA ILE A 62 1.73 -9.57 -12.17
C ILE A 62 1.76 -8.14 -12.77
N HIS A 63 2.47 -7.94 -13.87
CA HIS A 63 2.49 -6.65 -14.58
C HIS A 63 1.12 -6.22 -15.13
N ASP A 64 0.22 -7.16 -15.41
CA ASP A 64 -1.13 -6.85 -15.90
C ASP A 64 -2.02 -6.27 -14.77
N LEU A 65 -1.58 -6.38 -13.51
CA LEU A 65 -2.22 -5.80 -12.33
C LEU A 65 -1.79 -4.35 -12.09
N ILE A 66 -0.91 -3.76 -12.89
CA ILE A 66 -0.33 -2.44 -12.61
C ILE A 66 -0.34 -1.58 -13.87
N ASN A 67 -0.68 -0.31 -13.74
CA ASN A 67 -0.59 0.64 -14.84
C ASN A 67 0.78 1.34 -14.94
N VAL A 68 1.87 0.67 -14.54
CA VAL A 68 3.22 1.27 -14.45
C VAL A 68 4.22 0.49 -15.28
N SER A 69 5.10 1.24 -15.96
CA SER A 69 6.12 0.64 -16.83
C SER A 69 7.12 -0.22 -16.03
N PRO A 70 7.64 -1.32 -16.60
CA PRO A 70 8.67 -2.13 -15.93
C PRO A 70 9.96 -1.37 -15.59
N LYS A 71 10.26 -0.29 -16.34
CA LYS A 71 11.43 0.56 -16.09
C LYS A 71 11.26 1.35 -14.80
N THR A 72 10.12 2.02 -14.65
CA THR A 72 9.77 2.78 -13.44
C THR A 72 9.78 1.88 -12.21
N LEU A 73 9.28 0.64 -12.33
CA LEU A 73 9.32 -0.33 -11.22
C LEU A 73 10.75 -0.69 -10.81
N LYS A 74 11.69 -0.79 -11.77
CA LYS A 74 13.11 -1.05 -11.46
C LYS A 74 13.76 0.14 -10.76
N GLU A 75 13.44 1.36 -11.18
CA GLU A 75 13.93 2.59 -10.57
C GLU A 75 13.43 2.71 -9.12
N LEU A 76 12.13 2.45 -8.88
CA LEU A 76 11.56 2.44 -7.52
C LEU A 76 12.22 1.42 -6.60
N VAL A 77 12.58 0.26 -7.11
CA VAL A 77 13.28 -0.78 -6.32
C VAL A 77 14.74 -0.38 -6.04
N ALA A 78 15.35 0.47 -6.86
CA ALA A 78 16.73 0.91 -6.71
C ALA A 78 16.85 2.14 -5.80
N SER A 79 15.83 2.99 -5.74
CA SER A 79 15.73 4.08 -4.76
C SER A 79 15.34 3.49 -3.40
N ASP A 80 16.33 3.22 -2.55
CA ASP A 80 16.15 2.64 -1.20
C ASP A 80 15.64 3.67 -0.17
N GLU A 81 14.95 4.73 -0.64
CA GLU A 81 14.45 5.82 0.21
C GLU A 81 13.30 5.32 1.08
N SER A 82 13.64 4.90 2.30
CA SER A 82 12.67 4.58 3.34
C SER A 82 11.99 5.86 3.81
N VAL A 83 10.69 6.00 3.59
CA VAL A 83 9.91 7.13 4.12
C VAL A 83 9.95 7.09 5.66
N PRO A 84 10.12 8.24 6.34
CA PRO A 84 10.02 8.33 7.79
C PRO A 84 8.71 7.72 8.30
N THR A 85 8.77 7.11 9.48
CA THR A 85 7.68 6.35 10.14
C THR A 85 6.44 7.17 10.51
N GLU A 86 6.38 8.45 10.15
CA GLU A 86 5.31 9.36 10.54
C GLU A 86 4.17 9.30 9.50
N TYR A 87 3.24 8.38 9.72
CA TYR A 87 1.99 8.32 8.96
C TYR A 87 1.11 9.51 9.35
N HIS A 88 1.09 10.56 8.54
CA HIS A 88 -0.01 11.52 8.56
C HIS A 88 -1.10 11.06 7.60
N TYR A 89 -2.13 10.40 8.12
CA TYR A 89 -3.36 10.18 7.36
C TYR A 89 -3.98 11.55 7.03
N GLN A 90 -3.87 11.99 5.78
CA GLN A 90 -4.78 13.01 5.27
C GLN A 90 -6.04 12.28 4.78
N PRO A 91 -7.19 12.46 5.43
CA PRO A 91 -8.41 11.78 5.03
C PRO A 91 -8.85 12.31 3.67
N LEU A 92 -8.58 11.54 2.61
CA LEU A 92 -9.13 11.75 1.27
C LEU A 92 -10.58 11.27 1.25
N GLY A 93 -11.48 11.94 1.97
CA GLY A 93 -12.83 11.40 2.08
C GLY A 93 -13.80 12.06 3.03
N LYS A 94 -13.84 13.39 3.13
CA LYS A 94 -15.06 14.05 3.63
C LYS A 94 -16.23 14.04 2.63
N LYS A 95 -16.02 13.57 1.39
CA LYS A 95 -17.02 13.65 0.31
C LYS A 95 -17.61 12.29 -0.15
N LEU A 96 -17.07 11.15 0.32
CA LEU A 96 -17.51 9.82 -0.14
C LEU A 96 -18.47 9.10 0.83
N TYR A 97 -18.55 9.55 2.08
CA TYR A 97 -19.55 9.08 3.05
C TYR A 97 -20.43 10.28 3.35
N GLY A 98 -21.62 10.33 2.72
CA GLY A 98 -22.60 11.37 2.99
C GLY A 98 -22.96 11.34 4.47
N ILE A 99 -22.41 12.29 5.22
CA ILE A 99 -22.82 12.68 6.56
C ILE A 99 -22.88 14.20 6.46
N ASP A 100 -24.10 14.74 6.60
CA ASP A 100 -24.42 16.17 6.47
C ASP A 100 -23.54 17.06 7.36
#